data_AF-A0A0Q4FV04-F1
#
_entry.id   AF-A0A0Q4FV04-F1
#
_cell.length_a   1.000
_cell.length_b   1.000
_cell.length_c   1.000
_cell.angle_alpha   90.00
_cell.angle_beta   90.00
_cell.angle_gamma   90.00
#
_symmetry.space_group_name_H-M   'P 1'
#
loop_
_entity.id
_entity.type
_entity.pdbx_description
1 polymer ?
#
loop_
_entity_poly.entity_id
_entity_poly.type
_entity_poly.pdbx_seq_one_letter_code
_entity_poly.pdbx_strand_id
1 'polypeptide(L)' 'MGMLTTLRPEVLRVSASDGNVLVGAPGLAVTLDIEAASFLSDELLAGCTAARRQQRASIAQGSFLDESSPR' A
#
# COMPACT_ATOMS: atom_id res chain seq x y z
N MET A 1 -1.37 -21.47 -3.55
CA MET A 1 -0.64 -20.37 -2.90
C MET A 1 -0.37 -19.31 -3.96
N GLY A 2 -1.01 -18.15 -3.89
CA GLY A 2 -0.71 -17.04 -4.79
C GLY A 2 0.61 -16.39 -4.36
N MET A 3 1.55 -16.23 -5.30
CA MET A 3 2.78 -15.48 -5.06
C MET A 3 2.42 -14.02 -4.83
N LEU A 4 2.80 -13.46 -3.68
CA LEU A 4 2.58 -12.04 -3.38
C LEU A 4 3.53 -11.21 -4.24
N THR A 5 2.99 -10.58 -5.28
CA THR A 5 3.74 -9.67 -6.15
C THR A 5 3.45 -8.23 -5.75
N THR A 6 4.48 -7.47 -5.39
CA THR A 6 4.36 -6.03 -5.21
C THR A 6 4.26 -5.37 -6.59
N LEU A 7 3.11 -4.76 -6.87
CA LEU A 7 2.92 -3.99 -8.10
C LEU A 7 3.54 -2.60 -7.93
N ARG A 8 4.19 -2.11 -8.99
CA ARG A 8 4.64 -0.72 -9.02
C ARG A 8 3.45 0.21 -9.26
N PRO A 9 3.45 1.43 -8.70
CA PRO A 9 2.38 2.39 -8.95
C PRO A 9 2.17 2.66 -10.45
N GLU A 10 3.26 2.71 -11.22
CA GLU A 10 3.21 3.02 -12.66
C GLU A 10 2.45 1.98 -13.50
N VAL A 11 2.28 0.75 -12.98
CA VAL A 11 1.54 -0.31 -13.69
C VAL A 11 0.07 -0.38 -13.29
N LEU A 12 -0.33 0.34 -12.23
CA LEU A 12 -1.72 0.42 -11.80
C LEU A 12 -2.43 1.54 -12.57
N ARG A 13 -3.53 1.17 -13.23
CA ARG A 13 -4.42 2.13 -13.91
C ARG A 13 -5.75 2.18 -13.19
N VAL A 14 -6.14 3.36 -12.74
CA VAL A 14 -7.44 3.59 -12.10
C VAL A 14 -8.24 4.58 -12.95
N SER A 15 -9.49 4.26 -13.25
CA SER A 15 -10.40 5.14 -13.97
C SER A 15 -11.82 4.98 -13.43
N ALA A 16 -12.60 6.05 -13.36
CA ALA A 16 -13.98 6.02 -12.91
C ALA A 16 -14.95 6.36 -14.06
N SER A 17 -16.06 5.64 -14.14
CA SER A 17 -17.17 5.90 -15.07
C SER A 17 -18.47 5.34 -14.52
N ASP A 18 -19.56 6.09 -14.68
CA ASP A 18 -20.93 5.64 -14.40
C ASP A 18 -21.10 4.95 -13.03
N GLY A 19 -20.61 5.58 -11.96
CA GLY A 19 -20.72 5.04 -10.60
C GLY A 19 -19.82 3.84 -10.30
N ASN A 20 -18.92 3.49 -11.22
CA ASN A 20 -17.96 2.41 -11.07
C ASN A 20 -16.52 2.92 -11.18
N VAL A 21 -15.60 2.17 -10.58
CA VAL A 21 -14.15 2.37 -10.64
C VAL A 21 -13.50 1.12 -11.20
N LEU A 22 -12.79 1.27 -12.31
CA LEU A 22 -11.98 0.23 -12.91
C LEU A 22 -10.54 0.35 -12.40
N VAL A 23 -10.01 -0.74 -11.86
CA VAL A 23 -8.62 -0.89 -11.42
C VAL A 23 -7.97 -1.97 -12.27
N GLY A 24 -6.93 -1.60 -13.03
CA GLY A 24 -6.20 -2.49 -13.92
C GLY A 24 -4.71 -2.57 -13.60
N ALA A 25 -4.13 -3.74 -13.88
CA ALA A 25 -2.70 -4.03 -13.87
C ALA A 25 -2.39 -5.13 -14.92
N PRO A 26 -1.12 -5.39 -15.26
CA PRO A 26 -0.78 -6.51 -16.13
C PRO A 26 -1.33 -7.84 -15.58
N GLY A 27 -2.24 -8.48 -16.33
CA GLY A 27 -2.88 -9.74 -15.93
C GLY A 27 -4.01 -9.62 -14.89
N LEU A 28 -4.42 -8.40 -14.52
CA LEU A 28 -5.51 -8.17 -13.55
C LEU A 28 -6.37 -6.97 -13.98
N ALA A 29 -7.69 -7.15 -13.99
CA ALA A 29 -8.64 -6.05 -14.12
C ALA A 29 -9.84 -6.32 -13.21
N VAL A 30 -10.18 -5.33 -12.39
CA VAL A 30 -11.28 -5.40 -11.43
C VAL A 30 -12.15 -4.16 -11.59
N THR A 31 -13.46 -4.34 -11.60
CA THR A 31 -14.44 -3.25 -11.52
C THR A 31 -15.03 -3.25 -10.12
N LEU A 32 -15.09 -2.08 -9.51
CA LEU A 32 -15.64 -1.82 -8.19
C LEU A 32 -16.79 -0.83 -8.35
N ASP A 33 -17.85 -0.96 -7.56
CA ASP A 33 -18.78 0.16 -7.38
C ASP A 33 -18.09 1.28 -6.58
N ILE A 34 -18.63 2.50 -6.67
CA ILE A 34 -18.02 3.67 -6.04
C ILE A 34 -17.95 3.59 -4.51
N GLU A 35 -18.89 2.92 -3.84
CA GLU A 35 -18.89 2.78 -2.39
C GLU A 35 -17.80 1.79 -1.96
N ALA A 36 -17.68 0.65 -2.65
CA ALA A 36 -16.60 -0.29 -2.43
C ALA A 36 -15.22 0.31 -2.72
N ALA A 37 -15.09 1.11 -3.79
CA ALA A 37 -13.85 1.82 -4.10
C ALA A 37 -13.49 2.85 -3.02
N SER A 38 -14.48 3.57 -2.49
CA SER A 38 -14.28 4.53 -1.41
C SER A 38 -13.83 3.85 -0.12
N PHE A 39 -14.51 2.77 0.26
CA PHE A 39 -14.11 1.95 1.42
C PHE A 39 -12.68 1.40 1.28
N LEU A 40 -12.30 0.90 0.10
CA LEU A 40 -10.94 0.40 -0.14
C LEU A 40 -9.89 1.51 -0.08
N SER A 41 -10.23 2.73 -0.51
CA SER A 41 -9.33 3.89 -0.37
C SER A 41 -9.03 4.18 1.11
N ASP A 42 -10.04 4.14 1.97
CA ASP A 42 -9.86 4.38 3.40
C ASP A 42 -8.98 3.31 4.07
N GLU A 43 -9.22 2.03 3.75
CA GLU A 43 -8.39 0.93 4.23
C GLU A 43 -6.93 1.04 3.76
N LEU A 44 -6.71 1.44 2.50
CA LEU A 44 -5.36 1.68 1.98
C LEU A 44 -4.65 2.82 2.72
N LEU A 45 -5.36 3.91 3.04
CA LEU A 45 -4.81 5.03 3.82
C LEU A 45 -4.47 4.61 5.25
N ALA A 46 -5.34 3.83 5.90
CA ALA A 46 -5.08 3.28 7.22
C ALA A 46 -3.87 2.35 7.22
N GLY A 47 -3.79 1.42 6.26
CA GLY A 47 -2.66 0.52 6.07
C GLY A 47 -1.34 1.26 5.81
N CYS A 48 -1.35 2.29 4.95
CA CYS A 48 -0.18 3.13 4.71
C CYS A 48 0.30 3.84 5.99
N THR A 49 -0.63 4.34 6.79
CA THR A 49 -0.30 5.00 8.07
C THR A 49 0.36 4.01 9.03
N ALA A 50 -0.18 2.80 9.15
CA ALA A 50 0.41 1.74 9.97
C ALA A 50 1.81 1.35 9.49
N ALA A 51 1.99 1.11 8.19
CA ALA A 51 3.27 0.76 7.59
C ALA A 51 4.35 1.84 7.84
N ARG A 52 4.00 3.12 7.67
CA ARG A 52 4.91 4.24 7.96
C ARG A 52 5.30 4.30 9.44
N ARG A 53 4.37 4.02 10.35
CA ARG A 53 4.68 3.94 11.80
C ARG A 53 5.66 2.79 12.08
N GLN A 54 5.45 1.62 11.49
CA GLN A 54 6.36 0.48 11.62
C GLN A 54 7.75 0.78 11.05
N GLN A 55 7.84 1.43 9.89
CA GLN A 55 9.11 1.86 9.31
C GLN A 55 9.85 2.84 10.24
N ARG A 56 9.16 3.86 10.77
CA ARG A 56 9.75 4.81 11.72
C ARG A 56 10.23 4.14 13.00
N ALA A 57 9.45 3.22 13.56
CA ALA A 57 9.84 2.46 14.74
C ALA A 57 11.08 1.59 14.47
N SER A 58 11.16 0.96 13.30
CA SER A 58 12.32 0.14 12.91
C SER A 58 13.59 0.98 12.74
N ILE A 59 13.48 2.19 12.16
CA ILE A 59 14.61 3.13 12.06
C ILE A 59 15.05 3.62 13.44
N ALA A 60 14.09 3.97 14.31
CA ALA A 60 14.40 4.38 15.68
C ALA A 60 15.15 3.27 16.44
N GLN A 61 14.73 2.01 16.31
CA GLN A 61 15.43 0.88 16.92
C GLN A 61 16.81 0.61 16.31
N GLY A 62 16.98 0.78 15.00
CA GLY A 62 18.27 0.65 14.33
C GLY A 62 19.29 1.71 14.77
N SER A 63 18.83 2.91 15.15
CA SER A 63 19.69 3.99 15.66
C SER A 63 20.22 3.73 17.08
N PHE A 64 19.53 2.93 17.90
CA PHE A 64 20.01 2.60 19.26
C PHE A 64 21.09 1.51 19.27
N LEU A 65 21.21 0.74 18.19
CA LEU A 65 22.19 -0.34 18.08
C LEU A 65 23.55 0.13 17.55
N ASP A 66 23.64 1.35 16.99
CA ASP A 66 24.88 1.92 16.45
C ASP A 66 25.72 2.69 17.51
N GLU A 67 25.10 3.14 18.61
CA GLU A 67 25.78 3.94 19.67
C GLU A 67 26.33 3.10 20.84
N SER A 68 26.29 1.76 20.72
CA SER A 68 26.82 0.85 21.78
C SER A 68 28.18 0.25 21.45
N SER A 69 28.98 0.84 20.54
CA SER A 69 30.36 0.43 20.30
C SER A 69 31.32 1.26 21.17
N PRO A 70 31.86 0.71 22.27
CA PRO A 70 32.86 1.41 23.07
C PRO A 70 34.21 1.32 22.35
N ARG A 71 34.83 2.46 22.07
CA ARG A 71 36.27 2.56 21.84
C ARG A 71 36.98 2.81 23.16
#